data_AF-A0A8H3TQS4-F1
#
_entry.id   AF-A0A8H3TQS4-F1
#
_cell.length_a   1.000
_cell.length_b   1.000
_cell.length_c   1.000
_cell.angle_alpha   90.00
_cell.angle_beta   90.00
_cell.angle_gamma   90.00
#
_symmetry.space_group_name_H-M   'P 1'
#
loop_
_entity.id
_entity.type
_entity.pdbx_description
1 polymer ?
#
loop_
_entity_poly.entity_id
_entity_poly.type
_entity_poly.pdbx_seq_one_letter_code
_entity_poly.pdbx_strand_id
1 'polypeptide(L)'
;MPPTTSSRLTSTAALILERTRVVSLGLTPSPATDTKIARALRQVRDDLAAQRKEASEDEWKRWEDLVEMMREDDVGRTQVKGLERPVEVVPPETRYKDDNDTEDVEEGYRNREPLHADEPYRDVEPSPTSPEPLLPLTSSHQDRRARSFDADLEAGDEQDLMLQHRNIIDDQDARLALLSTSITRQNDLSLAIGHELDLHQEILEETDAAMGYTQRGLDRAAGRLRRVADGTRNHCAFCFPSSSRMGGEPFVFEVLAPSGHGIPSCDMRALGLSGTVRKVSVGL
;
A
#
# COMPACT_ATOMS: atom_id res chain seq x y z
N MET A 1 11.68 8.28 -19.11
CA MET A 1 11.28 7.56 -17.89
C MET A 1 9.90 6.96 -18.11
N PRO A 2 9.65 5.70 -17.72
CA PRO A 2 8.31 5.12 -17.84
C PRO A 2 7.32 5.91 -16.95
N PRO A 3 6.06 6.10 -17.38
CA PRO A 3 5.08 6.80 -16.57
C PRO A 3 4.82 6.03 -15.27
N THR A 4 4.78 6.76 -14.16
CA THR A 4 4.51 6.22 -12.83
C THR A 4 3.14 5.54 -12.80
N THR A 5 2.96 4.54 -11.94
CA THR A 5 1.68 3.82 -11.76
C THR A 5 0.52 4.78 -11.51
N SER A 6 0.75 5.83 -10.71
CA SER A 6 -0.19 6.93 -10.47
C SER A 6 -0.56 7.69 -11.76
N SER A 7 0.40 8.05 -12.60
CA SER A 7 0.13 8.72 -13.89
C SER A 7 -0.71 7.84 -14.82
N ARG A 8 -0.43 6.53 -14.86
CA ARG A 8 -1.21 5.56 -15.65
C ARG A 8 -2.62 5.41 -15.09
N LEU A 9 -2.80 5.32 -13.78
CA LEU A 9 -4.10 5.25 -13.12
C LEU A 9 -4.96 6.47 -13.45
N THR A 10 -4.41 7.67 -13.33
CA THR A 10 -5.11 8.92 -13.69
C THR A 10 -5.50 8.93 -15.17
N SER A 11 -4.61 8.47 -16.06
CA SER A 11 -4.92 8.36 -17.48
C SER A 11 -6.04 7.33 -17.76
N THR A 12 -6.02 6.18 -17.09
CA THR A 12 -7.10 5.17 -17.22
C THR A 12 -8.42 5.66 -16.66
N ALA A 13 -8.40 6.40 -15.54
CA ALA A 13 -9.60 6.97 -14.95
C ALA A 13 -10.27 7.97 -15.91
N ALA A 14 -9.48 8.81 -16.58
CA ALA A 14 -9.98 9.73 -17.60
C ALA A 14 -10.63 8.99 -18.79
N LEU A 15 -10.02 7.91 -19.27
CA LEU A 15 -10.58 7.10 -20.36
C LEU A 15 -11.90 6.42 -19.95
N ILE A 16 -12.01 5.96 -18.71
CA ILE A 16 -13.23 5.35 -18.17
C ILE A 16 -14.34 6.39 -18.03
N LEU A 17 -14.04 7.58 -17.51
CA LEU A 17 -15.02 8.65 -17.38
C LEU A 17 -15.56 9.08 -18.75
N GLU A 18 -14.70 9.23 -19.74
CA GLU A 18 -15.13 9.57 -21.10
C GLU A 18 -16.01 8.47 -21.70
N ARG A 19 -15.67 7.20 -21.48
CA ARG A 19 -16.52 6.08 -21.87
C ARG A 19 -17.88 6.14 -21.18
N THR A 20 -17.93 6.41 -19.88
CA THR A 20 -19.21 6.51 -19.15
C THR A 20 -20.07 7.66 -19.65
N ARG A 21 -19.45 8.80 -20.02
CA ARG A 21 -20.15 9.92 -20.64
C ARG A 21 -20.77 9.54 -21.98
N VAL A 22 -20.01 8.87 -22.85
CA VAL A 22 -20.51 8.40 -24.16
C VAL A 22 -21.70 7.45 -23.99
N VAL A 23 -21.62 6.53 -23.02
CA VAL A 23 -22.73 5.63 -22.68
C VAL A 23 -23.94 6.39 -22.14
N SER A 24 -23.75 7.38 -21.27
CA SER A 24 -24.83 8.22 -20.74
C SER A 24 -25.53 9.06 -21.81
N LEU A 25 -24.85 9.38 -22.91
CA LEU A 25 -25.42 10.05 -24.08
C LEU A 25 -26.15 9.10 -25.03
N GLY A 26 -26.26 7.81 -24.71
CA GLY A 26 -26.88 6.78 -25.56
C GLY A 26 -26.06 6.43 -26.80
N LEU A 27 -24.80 6.86 -26.86
CA LEU A 27 -23.87 6.55 -27.95
C LEU A 27 -23.15 5.24 -27.66
N THR A 28 -22.88 4.45 -28.69
CA THR A 28 -22.10 3.21 -28.53
C THR A 28 -20.61 3.57 -28.32
N PRO A 29 -19.99 3.10 -27.22
CA PRO A 29 -18.57 3.35 -26.96
C PRO A 29 -17.71 2.67 -28.03
N SER A 30 -16.60 3.33 -28.39
CA SER A 30 -15.70 2.82 -29.42
C SER A 30 -14.99 1.53 -28.96
N PRO A 31 -14.93 0.45 -29.76
CA PRO A 31 -14.17 -0.75 -29.40
C PRO A 31 -12.66 -0.46 -29.24
N ALA A 32 -12.16 0.60 -29.88
CA ALA A 32 -10.78 1.04 -29.75
C ALA A 32 -10.48 1.67 -28.38
N THR A 33 -11.46 2.30 -27.73
CA THR A 33 -11.28 2.82 -26.35
C THR A 33 -11.30 1.68 -25.34
N ASP A 34 -12.15 0.68 -25.53
CA ASP A 34 -12.26 -0.47 -24.63
C ASP A 34 -10.99 -1.32 -24.64
N THR A 35 -10.39 -1.55 -25.82
CA THR A 35 -9.10 -2.24 -25.92
C THR A 35 -7.94 -1.45 -25.30
N LYS A 36 -7.98 -0.10 -25.37
CA LYS A 36 -6.99 0.77 -24.69
C LYS A 36 -7.13 0.68 -23.17
N ILE A 37 -8.35 0.74 -22.65
CA ILE A 37 -8.64 0.61 -21.21
C ILE A 37 -8.18 -0.76 -20.71
N ALA A 38 -8.53 -1.86 -21.41
CA ALA A 38 -8.16 -3.21 -21.01
C ALA A 38 -6.64 -3.45 -21.03
N ARG A 39 -5.90 -2.84 -21.97
CA ARG A 39 -4.43 -2.91 -21.99
C ARG A 39 -3.81 -2.12 -20.84
N ALA A 40 -4.32 -0.91 -20.59
CA ALA A 40 -3.79 -0.04 -19.54
C ALA A 40 -4.05 -0.60 -18.14
N LEU A 41 -5.21 -1.20 -17.88
CA LEU A 41 -5.52 -1.86 -16.61
C LEU A 41 -4.66 -3.11 -16.36
N ARG A 42 -4.40 -3.92 -17.41
CA ARG A 42 -3.44 -5.03 -17.31
C ARG A 42 -2.05 -4.55 -16.95
N GLN A 43 -1.60 -3.47 -17.59
CA GLN A 43 -0.29 -2.89 -17.31
C GLN A 43 -0.19 -2.34 -15.88
N VAL A 44 -1.22 -1.64 -15.39
CA VAL A 44 -1.27 -1.19 -13.99
C VAL A 44 -1.23 -2.36 -13.00
N ARG A 45 -1.96 -3.45 -13.28
CA ARG A 45 -1.92 -4.66 -12.47
C ARG A 45 -0.52 -5.27 -12.42
N ASP A 46 0.13 -5.39 -13.57
CA ASP A 46 1.46 -5.99 -13.67
C ASP A 46 2.51 -5.10 -12.98
N ASP A 47 2.41 -3.78 -13.13
CA ASP A 47 3.28 -2.81 -12.43
C ASP A 47 3.10 -2.88 -10.90
N LEU A 48 1.86 -3.01 -10.39
CA LEU A 48 1.59 -3.18 -8.96
C LEU A 48 2.10 -4.52 -8.42
N ALA A 49 1.99 -5.60 -9.21
CA ALA A 49 2.54 -6.90 -8.84
C ALA A 49 4.07 -6.88 -8.78
N ALA A 50 4.72 -6.13 -9.67
CA ALA A 50 6.17 -5.91 -9.63
C ALA A 50 6.56 -5.09 -8.39
N GLN A 51 5.89 -3.97 -8.13
CA GLN A 51 6.14 -3.13 -6.94
C GLN A 51 5.97 -3.90 -5.63
N ARG A 52 4.97 -4.81 -5.56
CA ARG A 52 4.77 -5.65 -4.38
C ARG A 52 5.93 -6.62 -4.14
N LYS A 53 6.52 -7.18 -5.21
CA LYS A 53 7.68 -8.07 -5.10
C LYS A 53 8.92 -7.30 -4.68
N GLU A 54 9.20 -6.16 -5.31
CA GLU A 54 10.34 -5.30 -4.97
C GLU A 54 10.26 -4.82 -3.52
N ALA A 55 9.07 -4.35 -3.08
CA ALA A 55 8.86 -3.95 -1.69
C ALA A 55 9.12 -5.11 -0.70
N SER A 56 8.64 -6.32 -1.02
CA SER A 56 8.89 -7.49 -0.19
C SER A 56 10.38 -7.85 -0.16
N GLU A 57 11.06 -7.86 -1.31
CA GLU A 57 12.49 -8.15 -1.38
C GLU A 57 13.34 -7.12 -0.62
N ASP A 58 12.99 -5.85 -0.70
CA ASP A 58 13.68 -4.79 0.03
C ASP A 58 13.42 -4.83 1.54
N GLU A 59 12.19 -5.17 1.94
CA GLU A 59 11.89 -5.48 3.34
C GLU A 59 12.73 -6.67 3.84
N TRP A 60 12.83 -7.74 3.06
CA TRP A 60 13.64 -8.91 3.42
C TRP A 60 15.12 -8.57 3.55
N LYS A 61 15.69 -7.81 2.61
CA LYS A 61 17.10 -7.37 2.71
C LYS A 61 17.34 -6.53 3.97
N ARG A 62 16.42 -5.60 4.29
CA ARG A 62 16.52 -4.80 5.52
C ARG A 62 16.44 -5.67 6.78
N TRP A 63 15.58 -6.70 6.77
CA TRP A 63 15.51 -7.67 7.86
C TRP A 63 16.80 -8.50 7.97
N GLU A 64 17.38 -8.95 6.86
CA GLU A 64 18.64 -9.68 6.82
C GLU A 64 19.81 -8.82 7.35
N ASP A 65 19.93 -7.57 6.90
CA ASP A 65 20.94 -6.62 7.36
C ASP A 65 20.82 -6.37 8.88
N LEU A 66 19.59 -6.26 9.40
CA LEU A 66 19.32 -6.06 10.82
C LEU A 66 19.70 -7.30 11.64
N VAL A 67 19.38 -8.49 11.14
CA VAL A 67 19.77 -9.76 11.76
C VAL A 67 21.29 -9.94 11.73
N GLU A 68 21.96 -9.55 10.65
CA GLU A 68 23.42 -9.57 10.55
C GLU A 68 24.06 -8.64 11.59
N MET A 69 23.58 -7.41 11.72
CA MET A 69 24.05 -6.46 12.74
C MET A 69 23.84 -6.99 14.16
N MET A 70 22.70 -7.65 14.45
CA MET A 70 22.44 -8.27 15.75
C MET A 70 23.31 -9.50 16.03
N ARG A 71 23.91 -10.14 15.01
CA ARG A 71 24.83 -11.28 15.19
C ARG A 71 26.23 -10.85 15.64
N GLU A 72 26.59 -9.57 15.45
CA GLU A 72 27.88 -9.02 15.88
C GLU A 72 27.95 -8.84 17.41
N ASP A 73 26.82 -8.52 18.04
CA ASP A 73 26.71 -8.34 19.50
C ASP A 73 26.49 -9.66 20.26
N ASP A 74 27.22 -9.87 21.36
CA ASP A 74 27.11 -11.07 22.20
C ASP A 74 25.71 -11.27 22.82
N VAL A 75 25.01 -10.18 23.11
CA VAL A 75 23.62 -10.20 23.60
C VAL A 75 22.63 -10.52 22.47
N GLY A 76 22.88 -9.99 21.26
CA GLY A 76 22.03 -10.20 20.08
C GLY A 76 22.09 -11.63 19.53
N ARG A 77 23.24 -12.31 19.62
CA ARG A 77 23.40 -13.73 19.24
C ARG A 77 22.40 -14.68 19.90
N THR A 78 21.95 -14.38 21.12
CA THR A 78 20.96 -15.22 21.83
C THR A 78 19.53 -14.97 21.35
N GLN A 79 19.22 -13.76 20.90
CA GLN A 79 17.90 -13.38 20.39
C GLN A 79 17.70 -13.80 18.93
N VAL A 80 18.76 -13.74 18.10
CA VAL A 80 18.71 -14.15 16.68
C VAL A 80 18.33 -15.62 16.51
N LYS A 81 18.70 -16.50 17.45
CA LYS A 81 18.32 -17.92 17.41
C LYS A 81 16.81 -18.18 17.48
N GLY A 82 16.04 -17.22 18.01
CA GLY A 82 14.56 -17.28 18.03
C GLY A 82 13.90 -16.58 16.84
N LEU A 83 14.66 -15.82 16.06
CA LEU A 83 14.21 -15.04 14.90
C LEU A 83 14.64 -15.65 13.57
N GLU A 84 15.45 -16.71 13.60
CA GLU A 84 15.75 -17.50 12.40
C GLU A 84 14.44 -18.01 11.81
N ARG A 85 14.24 -17.62 10.53
CA ARG A 85 13.06 -17.90 9.73
C ARG A 85 12.56 -19.31 10.00
N PRO A 86 11.32 -19.50 10.51
CA PRO A 86 10.63 -20.77 10.35
C PRO A 86 10.61 -21.02 8.85
N VAL A 87 11.30 -22.06 8.39
CA VAL A 87 11.15 -22.55 7.02
C VAL A 87 9.67 -22.85 6.88
N GLU A 88 8.94 -21.94 6.24
CA GLU A 88 7.57 -22.15 5.84
C GLU A 88 7.63 -23.30 4.83
N VAL A 89 7.37 -24.50 5.33
CA VAL A 89 7.02 -25.65 4.51
C VAL A 89 5.73 -25.23 3.84
N VAL A 90 5.86 -24.67 2.63
CA VAL A 90 4.74 -24.37 1.74
C VAL A 90 3.93 -25.67 1.62
N PRO A 91 2.69 -25.73 2.14
CA PRO A 91 1.78 -26.81 1.83
C PRO A 91 1.57 -26.80 0.31
N PRO A 92 1.59 -27.95 -0.38
CA PRO A 92 1.49 -27.97 -1.83
C PRO A 92 0.20 -27.29 -2.27
N GLU A 93 0.34 -26.11 -2.89
CA GLU A 93 -0.76 -25.43 -3.53
C GLU A 93 -1.38 -26.37 -4.55
N THR A 94 -2.69 -26.57 -4.41
CA THR A 94 -3.53 -27.18 -5.43
C THR A 94 -3.38 -26.38 -6.71
N ARG A 95 -2.60 -26.96 -7.61
CA ARG A 95 -2.49 -26.65 -9.03
C ARG A 95 -3.89 -26.50 -9.61
N TYR A 96 -4.39 -25.26 -9.68
CA TYR A 96 -5.47 -24.92 -10.59
C TYR A 96 -4.96 -25.21 -12.00
N LYS A 97 -5.52 -26.25 -12.61
CA LYS A 97 -5.26 -26.56 -14.01
C LYS A 97 -5.90 -25.45 -14.84
N ASP A 98 -5.03 -24.78 -15.57
CA ASP A 98 -5.33 -24.01 -16.75
C ASP A 98 -5.73 -25.04 -17.82
N ASP A 99 -7.03 -25.23 -18.03
CA ASP A 99 -7.56 -26.09 -19.08
C ASP A 99 -7.54 -25.29 -20.39
N ASN A 100 -6.41 -25.38 -21.10
CA ASN A 100 -6.40 -25.16 -22.54
C ASN A 100 -5.62 -26.30 -23.20
N ASP A 101 -6.24 -26.85 -24.25
CA ASP A 101 -5.72 -27.84 -25.19
C ASP A 101 -5.75 -29.32 -24.77
N THR A 102 -6.82 -30.04 -25.14
CA THR A 102 -6.69 -31.40 -25.71
C THR A 102 -7.86 -31.71 -26.65
N GLU A 103 -7.50 -32.05 -27.88
CA GLU A 103 -8.34 -32.57 -28.97
C GLU A 103 -8.93 -33.97 -28.65
N ASP A 104 -10.06 -34.25 -29.30
CA ASP A 104 -10.56 -35.55 -29.79
C ASP A 104 -10.49 -36.79 -28.87
N VAL A 105 -11.63 -37.11 -28.22
CA VAL A 105 -12.16 -38.49 -28.15
C VAL A 105 -13.68 -38.49 -28.25
N GLU A 106 -14.15 -39.34 -29.16
CA GLU A 106 -15.51 -39.64 -29.58
C GLU A 106 -16.31 -40.51 -28.57
N GLU A 107 -17.63 -40.54 -28.78
CA GLU A 107 -18.61 -41.58 -28.35
C GLU A 107 -19.25 -41.57 -26.94
N GLY A 108 -20.60 -41.62 -26.93
CA GLY A 108 -21.31 -42.53 -26.04
C GLY A 108 -22.43 -42.02 -25.11
N TYR A 109 -23.53 -41.51 -25.68
CA TYR A 109 -24.94 -41.73 -25.28
C TYR A 109 -25.42 -41.77 -23.80
N ARG A 110 -26.49 -40.98 -23.59
CA ARG A 110 -27.77 -41.24 -22.86
C ARG A 110 -27.99 -40.66 -21.45
N ASN A 111 -28.97 -39.75 -21.45
CA ASN A 111 -30.10 -39.64 -20.52
C ASN A 111 -29.84 -39.23 -19.06
N ARG A 112 -30.21 -37.98 -18.74
CA ARG A 112 -31.35 -37.73 -17.84
C ARG A 112 -31.91 -36.32 -18.01
N GLU A 113 -33.20 -36.30 -18.35
CA GLU A 113 -34.10 -35.15 -18.39
C GLU A 113 -34.90 -35.09 -17.04
N PRO A 114 -35.84 -34.14 -16.80
CA PRO A 114 -35.80 -33.20 -15.68
C PRO A 114 -36.96 -33.35 -14.67
N LEU A 115 -36.84 -32.80 -13.46
CA LEU A 115 -37.97 -32.60 -12.52
C LEU A 115 -37.75 -31.28 -11.75
N HIS A 116 -38.57 -30.24 -11.95
CA HIS A 116 -39.84 -29.92 -11.25
C HIS A 116 -39.60 -29.61 -9.75
N ALA A 117 -39.46 -28.34 -9.38
CA ALA A 117 -40.51 -27.38 -9.02
C ALA A 117 -40.98 -27.57 -7.56
N ASP A 118 -40.70 -26.58 -6.70
CA ASP A 118 -41.52 -26.15 -5.57
C ASP A 118 -40.96 -24.82 -5.00
N GLU A 119 -41.51 -23.70 -5.47
CA GLU A 119 -41.67 -22.45 -4.69
C GLU A 119 -43.07 -22.49 -4.05
N PRO A 120 -43.31 -21.88 -2.86
CA PRO A 120 -43.89 -20.52 -2.87
C PRO A 120 -43.63 -19.61 -1.63
N TYR A 121 -44.03 -18.34 -1.83
CA TYR A 121 -44.23 -17.16 -0.93
C TYR A 121 -43.01 -16.24 -0.71
N ARG A 122 -42.84 -15.08 -1.39
CA ARG A 122 -43.62 -13.80 -1.52
C ARG A 122 -43.83 -13.02 -0.21
N ASP A 123 -43.31 -11.78 -0.18
CA ASP A 123 -44.05 -10.52 0.05
C ASP A 123 -43.21 -9.35 -0.51
N VAL A 124 -43.55 -8.83 -1.70
CA VAL A 124 -44.25 -7.56 -1.99
C VAL A 124 -43.34 -6.31 -2.11
N GLU A 125 -43.31 -5.88 -3.38
CA GLU A 125 -42.82 -4.69 -4.08
C GLU A 125 -43.33 -3.32 -3.54
N PRO A 126 -42.78 -2.17 -4.01
CA PRO A 126 -43.27 -1.59 -5.27
C PRO A 126 -42.21 -1.20 -6.29
N SER A 127 -42.42 -1.71 -7.50
CA SER A 127 -41.77 -1.33 -8.76
C SER A 127 -42.35 -0.03 -9.31
N PRO A 128 -41.53 0.96 -9.75
CA PRO A 128 -41.99 1.99 -10.65
C PRO A 128 -42.00 1.45 -12.09
N THR A 129 -43.20 1.41 -12.65
CA THR A 129 -43.54 1.04 -14.02
C THR A 129 -42.68 1.80 -15.03
N SER A 130 -41.85 1.08 -15.79
CA SER A 130 -41.25 1.59 -17.03
C SER A 130 -42.19 1.22 -18.19
N PRO A 131 -42.62 2.18 -19.02
CA PRO A 131 -43.28 1.87 -20.28
C PRO A 131 -42.28 1.35 -21.31
N GLU A 132 -42.65 0.29 -22.03
CA GLU A 132 -41.92 -0.25 -23.18
C GLU A 132 -41.82 0.78 -24.32
N PRO A 133 -40.67 0.89 -25.01
CA PRO A 133 -40.62 1.49 -26.33
C PRO A 133 -40.89 0.40 -27.38
N LEU A 134 -42.11 0.40 -27.92
CA LEU A 134 -42.45 -0.34 -29.13
C LEU A 134 -41.71 0.29 -30.33
N LEU A 135 -40.97 -0.54 -31.06
CA LEU A 135 -40.35 -0.20 -32.34
C LEU A 135 -41.44 0.01 -33.41
N PRO A 136 -41.40 1.07 -34.25
CA PRO A 136 -42.15 1.14 -35.49
C PRO A 136 -41.29 0.60 -36.65
N LEU A 137 -41.55 -0.66 -37.03
CA LEU A 137 -41.14 -1.22 -38.32
C LEU A 137 -42.40 -1.49 -39.13
N THR A 138 -42.83 -0.53 -39.97
CA THR A 138 -43.42 -0.83 -41.29
C THR A 138 -43.43 0.44 -42.14
N SER A 139 -42.55 0.48 -43.15
CA SER A 139 -42.72 1.35 -44.31
C SER A 139 -43.85 0.81 -45.20
N SER A 140 -44.80 1.69 -45.54
CA SER A 140 -45.47 1.80 -46.84
C SER A 140 -46.01 0.54 -47.52
N HIS A 141 -47.32 0.32 -47.38
CA HIS A 141 -48.32 0.24 -48.47
C HIS A 141 -49.48 -0.67 -48.06
N GLN A 142 -50.62 -0.06 -47.70
CA GLN A 142 -51.94 -0.60 -48.04
C GLN A 142 -53.04 0.46 -47.83
N ASP A 143 -53.46 1.00 -48.96
CA ASP A 143 -54.83 1.32 -49.36
C ASP A 143 -55.87 1.92 -48.39
N ARG A 144 -56.31 3.13 -48.79
CA ARG A 144 -57.71 3.51 -49.04
C ARG A 144 -58.78 2.81 -48.16
N ARG A 145 -59.20 3.48 -47.08
CA ARG A 145 -60.63 3.72 -46.82
C ARG A 145 -60.84 4.80 -45.76
N ALA A 146 -61.90 5.58 -45.98
CA ALA A 146 -62.56 6.51 -45.06
C ALA A 146 -61.82 7.84 -44.79
N ARG A 147 -62.13 8.83 -45.65
CA ARG A 147 -62.28 10.22 -45.19
C ARG A 147 -63.55 10.30 -44.35
N SER A 148 -63.43 10.74 -43.10
CA SER A 148 -64.41 11.55 -42.34
C SER A 148 -64.00 11.57 -40.88
N PHE A 149 -63.97 12.76 -40.28
CA PHE A 149 -63.49 13.12 -38.92
C PHE A 149 -61.97 13.36 -38.88
N ASP A 150 -61.54 14.26 -37.99
CA ASP A 150 -60.15 14.71 -37.74
C ASP A 150 -59.78 16.13 -38.22
N ALA A 151 -60.67 17.11 -37.96
CA ALA A 151 -60.30 18.53 -37.95
C ALA A 151 -60.16 19.10 -36.52
N ASP A 152 -60.35 18.28 -35.48
CA ASP A 152 -60.37 18.69 -34.06
C ASP A 152 -59.23 18.06 -33.22
N LEU A 153 -58.35 17.25 -33.84
CA LEU A 153 -57.25 16.57 -33.14
C LEU A 153 -55.93 17.36 -33.12
N GLU A 154 -55.75 18.37 -33.98
CA GLU A 154 -54.49 19.13 -34.06
C GLU A 154 -54.36 20.25 -33.01
N ALA A 155 -55.47 20.73 -32.42
CA ALA A 155 -55.45 21.86 -31.49
C ALA A 155 -55.05 21.48 -30.05
N GLY A 156 -55.17 20.21 -29.66
CA GLY A 156 -54.76 19.69 -28.35
C GLY A 156 -53.25 19.42 -28.26
N ASP A 157 -52.65 18.96 -29.35
CA ASP A 157 -51.23 18.57 -29.43
C ASP A 157 -50.28 19.75 -29.21
N GLU A 158 -50.61 20.95 -29.70
CA GLU A 158 -49.72 22.13 -29.54
C GLU A 158 -49.66 22.61 -28.09
N GLN A 159 -50.77 22.53 -27.35
CA GLN A 159 -50.83 22.91 -25.93
C GLN A 159 -50.15 21.85 -25.05
N ASP A 160 -50.34 20.57 -25.37
CA ASP A 160 -49.72 19.47 -24.64
C ASP A 160 -48.20 19.43 -24.88
N LEU A 161 -47.75 19.73 -26.12
CA LEU A 161 -46.34 19.92 -26.46
C LEU A 161 -45.73 21.09 -25.68
N MET A 162 -46.47 22.20 -25.55
CA MET A 162 -46.01 23.38 -24.80
C MET A 162 -45.87 23.09 -23.30
N LEU A 163 -46.80 22.33 -22.73
CA LEU A 163 -46.73 21.84 -21.35
C LEU A 163 -45.57 20.86 -21.15
N GLN A 164 -45.37 19.93 -22.08
CA GLN A 164 -44.25 18.99 -22.04
C GLN A 164 -42.90 19.73 -22.11
N HIS A 165 -42.77 20.72 -23.00
CA HIS A 165 -41.55 21.50 -23.13
C HIS A 165 -41.25 22.29 -21.85
N ARG A 166 -42.29 22.83 -21.20
CA ARG A 166 -42.15 23.51 -19.90
C ARG A 166 -41.64 22.58 -18.80
N ASN A 167 -42.20 21.36 -18.70
CA ASN A 167 -41.73 20.36 -17.75
C ASN A 167 -40.27 19.97 -17.99
N ILE A 168 -39.85 19.86 -19.25
CA ILE A 168 -38.45 19.56 -19.62
C ILE A 168 -37.52 20.69 -19.17
N ILE A 169 -37.91 21.95 -19.36
CA ILE A 169 -37.11 23.11 -18.94
C ILE A 169 -37.01 23.14 -17.40
N ASP A 170 -38.12 22.94 -16.69
CA ASP A 170 -38.14 22.92 -15.22
C ASP A 170 -37.24 21.79 -14.66
N ASP A 171 -37.26 20.61 -15.29
CA ASP A 171 -36.38 19.48 -14.96
C ASP A 171 -34.90 19.80 -15.19
N GLN A 172 -34.59 20.50 -16.28
CA GLN A 172 -33.23 20.91 -16.60
C GLN A 172 -32.71 21.95 -15.62
N ASP A 173 -33.52 22.94 -15.26
CA ASP A 173 -33.17 23.95 -14.27
C ASP A 173 -32.93 23.33 -12.88
N ALA A 174 -33.76 22.36 -12.49
CA ALA A 174 -33.54 21.60 -11.25
C ALA A 174 -32.20 20.83 -11.29
N ARG A 175 -31.85 20.18 -12.41
CA ARG A 175 -30.57 19.49 -12.58
C ARG A 175 -29.38 20.46 -12.57
N LEU A 176 -29.52 21.62 -13.20
CA LEU A 176 -28.49 22.66 -13.20
C LEU A 176 -28.25 23.23 -11.80
N ALA A 177 -29.30 23.42 -11.01
CA ALA A 177 -29.17 23.83 -9.62
C ALA A 177 -28.39 22.79 -8.79
N LEU A 178 -28.73 21.50 -8.92
CA LEU A 178 -28.00 20.42 -8.25
C LEU A 178 -26.53 20.38 -8.67
N LEU A 179 -26.26 20.48 -9.97
CA LEU A 179 -24.90 20.51 -10.50
C LEU A 179 -24.14 21.73 -9.97
N SER A 180 -24.75 22.91 -9.96
CA SER A 180 -24.15 24.14 -9.43
C SER A 180 -23.76 23.97 -7.97
N THR A 181 -24.65 23.45 -7.12
CA THR A 181 -24.31 23.17 -5.71
C THR A 181 -23.19 22.13 -5.56
N SER A 182 -23.16 21.11 -6.41
CA SER A 182 -22.10 20.10 -6.42
C SER A 182 -20.75 20.72 -6.79
N ILE A 183 -20.72 21.56 -7.84
CA ILE A 183 -19.51 22.27 -8.29
C ILE A 183 -19.00 23.22 -7.21
N THR A 184 -19.89 23.97 -6.54
CA THR A 184 -19.49 24.86 -5.44
C THR A 184 -18.87 24.05 -4.30
N ARG A 185 -19.51 22.96 -3.87
CA ARG A 185 -18.95 22.09 -2.83
C ARG A 185 -17.62 21.48 -3.25
N GLN A 186 -17.48 21.07 -4.51
CA GLN A 186 -16.23 20.55 -5.03
C GLN A 186 -15.13 21.60 -5.02
N ASN A 187 -15.44 22.84 -5.37
CA ASN A 187 -14.51 23.97 -5.30
C ASN A 187 -14.08 24.23 -3.84
N ASP A 188 -15.03 24.30 -2.91
CA ASP A 188 -14.74 24.50 -1.48
C ASP A 188 -13.83 23.39 -0.93
N LEU A 189 -14.10 22.13 -1.30
CA LEU A 189 -13.23 21.01 -0.96
C LEU A 189 -11.85 21.16 -1.60
N SER A 190 -11.74 21.63 -2.84
CA SER A 190 -10.46 21.84 -3.51
C SER A 190 -9.61 22.92 -2.83
N LEU A 191 -10.23 24.00 -2.37
CA LEU A 191 -9.55 25.05 -1.61
C LEU A 191 -9.10 24.54 -0.25
N ALA A 192 -9.96 23.81 0.47
CA ALA A 192 -9.61 23.20 1.75
C ALA A 192 -8.46 22.20 1.62
N ILE A 193 -8.47 21.35 0.60
CA ILE A 193 -7.37 20.43 0.29
C ILE A 193 -6.09 21.20 -0.03
N GLY A 194 -6.19 22.31 -0.78
CA GLY A 194 -5.04 23.19 -1.03
C GLY A 194 -4.40 23.69 0.26
N HIS A 195 -5.21 24.25 1.17
CA HIS A 195 -4.73 24.72 2.46
C HIS A 195 -4.13 23.61 3.34
N GLU A 196 -4.68 22.41 3.33
CA GLU A 196 -4.14 21.27 4.07
C GLU A 196 -2.78 20.82 3.49
N LEU A 197 -2.63 20.82 2.16
CA LEU A 197 -1.35 20.50 1.52
C LEU A 197 -0.28 21.54 1.83
N ASP A 198 -0.64 22.83 1.84
CA ASP A 198 0.27 23.90 2.24
C ASP A 198 0.71 23.74 3.71
N LEU A 199 -0.22 23.40 4.61
CA LEU A 199 0.07 23.10 6.00
C LEU A 199 0.95 21.86 6.16
N HIS A 200 0.69 20.80 5.40
CA HIS A 200 1.55 19.61 5.39
C HIS A 200 2.96 19.93 4.88
N GLN A 201 3.10 20.79 3.88
CA GLN A 201 4.41 21.24 3.39
C GLN A 201 5.18 21.99 4.48
N GLU A 202 4.51 22.89 5.21
CA GLU A 202 5.11 23.61 6.34
C GLU A 202 5.59 22.63 7.44
N ILE A 203 4.75 21.68 7.84
CA ILE A 203 5.13 20.67 8.84
C ILE A 203 6.30 19.81 8.34
N LEU A 204 6.31 19.43 7.06
CA LEU A 204 7.41 18.66 6.50
C LEU A 204 8.73 19.45 6.55
N GLU A 205 8.71 20.74 6.24
CA GLU A 205 9.88 21.62 6.37
C GLU A 205 10.35 21.77 7.82
N GLU A 206 9.42 21.89 8.78
CA GLU A 206 9.74 21.91 10.21
C GLU A 206 10.36 20.58 10.66
N THR A 207 9.78 19.44 10.24
CA THR A 207 10.30 18.11 10.60
C THR A 207 11.68 17.87 9.99
N ASP A 208 11.93 18.29 8.75
CA ASP A 208 13.25 18.22 8.13
C ASP A 208 14.26 19.08 8.89
N ALA A 209 13.89 20.30 9.28
CA ALA A 209 14.72 21.15 10.12
C ALA A 209 15.03 20.47 11.47
N ALA A 210 14.03 19.90 12.14
CA ALA A 210 14.17 19.15 13.38
C ALA A 210 15.11 17.94 13.22
N MET A 211 14.96 17.18 12.13
CA MET A 211 15.87 16.08 11.78
C MET A 211 17.30 16.57 11.54
N GLY A 212 17.48 17.70 10.87
CA GLY A 212 18.78 18.35 10.71
C GLY A 212 19.42 18.75 12.05
N TYR A 213 18.63 19.14 13.07
CA TYR A 213 19.15 19.39 14.41
C TYR A 213 19.54 18.11 15.14
N THR A 214 18.72 17.05 15.06
CA THR A 214 19.01 15.77 15.72
C THR A 214 20.25 15.11 15.09
N GLN A 215 20.38 15.11 13.76
CA GLN A 215 21.56 14.60 13.06
C GLN A 215 22.84 15.34 13.49
N ARG A 216 22.82 16.68 13.52
CA ARG A 216 23.96 17.47 14.04
C ARG A 216 24.26 17.21 15.51
N GLY A 217 23.27 16.82 16.30
CA GLY A 217 23.42 16.38 17.69
C GLY A 217 24.11 15.02 17.79
N LEU A 218 23.66 14.06 16.98
CA LEU A 218 24.22 12.72 16.87
C LEU A 218 25.66 12.76 16.34
N ASP A 219 25.98 13.57 15.34
CA ASP A 219 27.35 13.73 14.83
C ASP A 219 28.30 14.25 15.91
N ARG A 220 27.83 15.21 16.71
CA ARG A 220 28.59 15.74 17.86
C ARG A 220 28.77 14.68 18.95
N ALA A 221 27.72 13.91 19.25
CA ALA A 221 27.78 12.83 20.22
C ALA A 221 28.73 11.72 19.74
N ALA A 222 28.62 11.28 18.50
CA ALA A 222 29.50 10.31 17.85
C ALA A 222 30.96 10.79 17.84
N GLY A 223 31.21 12.07 17.56
CA GLY A 223 32.55 12.66 17.65
C GLY A 223 33.12 12.68 19.07
N ARG A 224 32.28 12.88 20.10
CA ARG A 224 32.69 12.74 21.51
C ARG A 224 32.99 11.29 21.85
N LEU A 225 32.16 10.35 21.43
CA LEU A 225 32.37 8.92 21.63
C LEU A 225 33.66 8.43 20.95
N ARG A 226 33.94 8.87 19.71
CA ARG A 226 35.21 8.58 19.02
C ARG A 226 36.41 9.09 19.82
N ARG A 227 36.37 10.32 20.33
CA ARG A 227 37.46 10.85 21.17
C ARG A 227 37.65 10.05 22.46
N VAL A 228 36.57 9.59 23.08
CA VAL A 228 36.66 8.72 24.26
C VAL A 228 37.28 7.37 23.89
N ALA A 229 36.84 6.75 22.79
CA ALA A 229 37.40 5.50 22.30
C ALA A 229 38.89 5.60 21.89
N ASP A 230 39.29 6.71 21.26
CA ASP A 230 40.68 6.98 20.93
C ASP A 230 41.51 7.26 22.19
N GLY A 231 40.95 7.99 23.16
CA GLY A 231 41.58 8.25 24.45
C GLY A 231 41.84 6.97 25.24
N THR A 232 40.87 6.05 25.31
CA THR A 232 41.05 4.75 25.94
C THR A 232 42.06 3.89 25.20
N ARG A 233 42.06 3.90 23.85
CA ARG A 233 43.08 3.19 23.05
C ARG A 233 44.49 3.69 23.34
N ASN A 234 44.68 5.01 23.42
CA ASN A 234 45.99 5.61 23.69
C ASN A 234 46.46 5.37 25.13
N HIS A 235 45.56 5.42 26.11
CA HIS A 235 45.88 5.07 27.50
C HIS A 235 46.19 3.58 27.68
N CYS A 236 45.45 2.69 27.02
CA CYS A 236 45.72 1.26 27.05
C CYS A 236 47.03 0.90 26.33
N ALA A 237 47.37 1.60 25.24
CA ALA A 237 48.66 1.41 24.55
C ALA A 237 49.87 1.84 25.40
N PHE A 238 49.70 2.85 26.27
CA PHE A 238 50.76 3.30 27.18
C PHE A 238 50.95 2.37 28.39
N CYS A 239 49.90 1.67 28.84
CA CYS A 239 49.96 0.73 29.97
C CYS A 239 50.35 -0.71 29.60
N PHE A 240 50.39 -1.07 28.32
CA PHE A 240 50.90 -2.36 27.87
C PHE A 240 51.98 -2.16 26.81
N PRO A 241 53.25 -1.91 27.20
CA PRO A 241 54.34 -2.12 26.28
C PRO A 241 54.31 -3.60 25.90
N SER A 242 54.16 -3.85 24.60
CA SER A 242 54.27 -5.16 23.97
C SER A 242 55.55 -5.85 24.44
N SER A 243 55.42 -6.73 25.43
CA SER A 243 56.47 -7.63 25.89
C SER A 243 56.69 -8.68 24.80
N SER A 244 57.45 -8.30 23.79
CA SER A 244 58.15 -9.25 22.95
C SER A 244 59.44 -9.62 23.65
N ARG A 245 59.56 -10.92 23.96
CA ARG A 245 60.82 -11.67 24.20
C ARG A 245 61.51 -11.49 25.56
N MET A 246 61.39 -12.52 26.41
CA MET A 246 62.49 -13.41 26.83
C MET A 246 62.21 -14.00 28.22
N GLY A 247 62.32 -15.33 28.33
CA GLY A 247 62.72 -16.03 29.56
C GLY A 247 61.66 -16.13 30.66
N GLY A 248 61.27 -17.36 30.99
CA GLY A 248 60.47 -17.63 32.16
C GLY A 248 61.24 -17.29 33.44
N GLU A 249 60.72 -16.34 34.21
CA GLU A 249 60.75 -16.32 35.67
C GLU A 249 59.47 -15.63 36.18
N PRO A 250 58.89 -16.08 37.31
CA PRO A 250 57.70 -15.45 37.87
C PRO A 250 58.05 -14.07 38.46
N PHE A 251 57.63 -13.02 37.76
CA PHE A 251 57.75 -11.64 38.23
C PHE A 251 56.78 -11.42 39.40
N VAL A 252 57.32 -11.15 40.59
CA VAL A 252 56.54 -10.76 41.78
C VAL A 252 56.21 -9.28 41.65
N PHE A 253 54.94 -8.94 41.54
CA PHE A 253 54.47 -7.56 41.46
C PHE A 253 54.28 -7.01 42.88
N GLU A 254 55.19 -6.16 43.34
CA GLU A 254 55.06 -5.44 44.60
C GLU A 254 54.24 -4.15 44.35
N VAL A 255 52.94 -4.21 44.64
CA VAL A 255 52.05 -3.04 44.58
C VAL A 255 52.26 -2.21 45.84
N LEU A 256 53.03 -1.13 45.71
CA LEU A 256 53.09 -0.08 46.73
C LEU A 256 51.81 0.77 46.64
N ALA A 257 50.87 0.55 47.56
CA ALA A 257 49.62 1.30 47.63
C ALA A 257 49.85 2.72 48.22
N PRO A 258 49.53 3.81 47.50
CA PRO A 258 49.42 5.12 48.12
C PRO A 258 48.17 5.17 48.99
N SER A 259 48.37 5.50 50.27
CA SER A 259 47.33 5.73 51.25
C SER A 259 46.46 6.92 50.88
N GLY A 260 45.16 6.66 50.66
CA GLY A 260 44.11 7.64 50.87
C GLY A 260 43.46 8.18 49.61
N HIS A 261 42.42 7.50 49.12
CA HIS A 261 41.04 7.99 49.02
C HIS A 261 40.20 6.91 48.34
N GLY A 262 38.97 6.74 48.81
CA GLY A 262 38.11 5.59 48.49
C GLY A 262 37.92 5.35 46.99
N ILE A 263 38.33 4.17 46.54
CA ILE A 263 37.97 3.62 45.23
C ILE A 263 36.73 2.74 45.44
N PRO A 264 35.68 2.85 44.61
CA PRO A 264 34.54 1.93 44.66
C PRO A 264 35.02 0.50 44.38
N SER A 265 34.54 -0.43 45.19
CA SER A 265 34.82 -1.87 45.11
C SER A 265 34.45 -2.45 43.74
N CYS A 266 35.41 -2.51 42.82
CA CYS A 266 35.30 -3.35 41.63
C CYS A 266 35.56 -4.79 42.06
N ASP A 267 34.49 -5.58 42.09
CA ASP A 267 34.47 -6.99 42.43
C ASP A 267 35.31 -7.78 41.41
N MET A 268 36.52 -8.20 41.81
CA MET A 268 37.52 -8.85 40.94
C MET A 268 37.27 -10.37 40.79
N ARG A 269 36.00 -10.80 40.75
CA ARG A 269 35.63 -12.22 40.57
C ARG A 269 35.35 -12.63 39.12
N ALA A 270 35.35 -11.70 38.17
CA ALA A 270 35.04 -11.98 36.77
C ALA A 270 36.22 -12.50 35.90
N LEU A 271 37.44 -12.60 36.44
CA LEU A 271 38.64 -12.96 35.64
C LEU A 271 39.21 -14.37 35.90
N GLY A 272 38.53 -15.25 36.63
CA GLY A 272 38.89 -16.68 36.66
C GLY A 272 40.31 -17.03 37.14
N LEU A 273 41.00 -16.12 37.84
CA LEU A 273 42.33 -16.37 38.39
C LEU A 273 42.22 -16.82 39.85
N SER A 274 42.36 -18.13 40.05
CA SER A 274 42.48 -18.77 41.36
C SER A 274 43.80 -18.39 42.03
N GLY A 275 43.83 -17.30 42.80
CA GLY A 275 44.96 -16.91 43.63
C GLY A 275 44.63 -17.01 45.13
N THR A 276 45.25 -17.96 45.82
CA THR A 276 45.18 -18.09 47.29
C THR A 276 45.91 -16.93 47.98
N VAL A 277 45.18 -16.09 48.71
CA VAL A 277 45.75 -15.03 49.55
C VAL A 277 46.11 -15.63 50.92
N ARG A 278 47.41 -15.78 51.21
CA ARG A 278 47.89 -16.06 52.57
C ARG A 278 48.03 -14.74 53.33
N LYS A 279 47.25 -14.60 54.40
CA LYS A 279 47.37 -13.50 55.37
C LYS A 279 48.50 -13.85 56.35
N VAL A 280 49.62 -13.14 56.28
CA VAL A 280 50.66 -13.20 57.33
C VAL A 280 50.32 -12.12 58.35
N SER A 281 50.04 -12.54 59.58
CA SER A 281 49.90 -11.64 60.73
C SER A 281 51.29 -11.48 61.35
N VAL A 282 51.77 -10.24 61.44
CA VAL A 282 52.92 -9.90 62.25
C VAL A 282 52.37 -9.43 63.60
N GLY A 283 52.61 -10.25 64.63
CA GLY A 283 52.31 -9.92 66.02
C GLY A 283 53.26 -8.84 66.54
N LEU A 284 52.71 -8.01 67.43
CA LEU A 284 53.34 -6.90 68.15
C LEU A 284 54.71 -7.22 68.75
#